data_AF-A0A922VFR1-F1
#
_entry.id   AF-A0A922VFR1-F1
#
_cell.length_a   1.000
_cell.length_b   1.000
_cell.length_c   1.000
_cell.angle_alpha   90.00
_cell.angle_beta   90.00
_cell.angle_gamma   90.00
#
_symmetry.space_group_name_H-M   'P 1'
#
loop_
_entity.id
_entity.type
_entity.pdbx_description
1 polymer ?
#
loop_
_entity_poly.entity_id
_entity_poly.type
_entity_poly.pdbx_seq_one_letter_code
_entity_poly.pdbx_strand_id
1 'polypeptide(L)' 'PVSGTVIEGNAALADTPALVNEDPEGDGWFFKLTLSDTAELDGLMDEAAYEAFVAKL' A
#
# COMPACT_ATOMS: atom_id res chain seq x y z
N PRO A 1 4.57 4.88 -4.91
CA PRO A 1 5.18 3.80 -5.73
C PRO A 1 4.89 3.99 -7.22
N VAL A 2 3.69 4.47 -7.56
CA VAL A 2 3.25 4.78 -8.92
C VAL A 2 2.80 6.24 -9.02
N SER A 3 2.75 6.79 -10.23
CA SER A 3 2.23 8.10 -10.57
C SER A 3 0.70 8.10 -10.54
N GLY A 4 0.10 9.19 -10.06
CA GLY A 4 -1.34 9.25 -9.87
C GLY A 4 -1.82 10.46 -9.10
N THR A 5 -3.12 10.50 -8.86
CA THR A 5 -3.78 11.50 -8.01
C THR A 5 -4.38 10.85 -6.77
N VAL A 6 -4.08 11.39 -5.59
CA VAL A 6 -4.63 10.90 -4.32
C VAL A 6 -6.11 11.28 -4.27
N ILE A 7 -6.96 10.28 -4.07
CA ILE A 7 -8.42 10.46 -4.00
C ILE A 7 -8.95 10.43 -2.57
N GLU A 8 -8.24 9.75 -1.68
CA GLU A 8 -8.68 9.56 -0.29
C GLU A 8 -7.47 9.29 0.59
N GLY A 9 -7.43 9.87 1.79
CA GLY A 9 -6.53 9.47 2.87
C GLY A 9 -7.33 8.82 3.99
N ASN A 10 -6.75 7.85 4.69
CA ASN A 10 -7.45 7.16 5.76
C ASN A 10 -7.54 8.05 7.01
N ALA A 11 -8.70 8.68 7.20
CA ALA A 11 -8.96 9.54 8.35
C ALA A 11 -8.92 8.77 9.68
N ALA A 12 -9.18 7.45 9.68
CA ALA A 12 -9.16 6.64 10.90
C ALA A 12 -7.76 6.56 11.52
N LEU A 13 -6.70 6.69 10.72
CA LEU A 13 -5.32 6.69 11.22
C LEU A 13 -4.96 7.93 12.04
N ALA A 14 -5.72 9.04 11.90
CA ALA A 14 -5.51 10.22 12.72
C ALA A 14 -5.89 9.96 14.18
N ASP A 15 -6.97 9.20 14.40
CA ASP A 15 -7.46 8.86 15.73
C ASP A 15 -6.87 7.56 16.27
N THR A 16 -6.65 6.58 15.38
CA THR A 16 -6.18 5.23 15.72
C THR A 16 -4.97 4.84 14.86
N PRO A 17 -3.79 5.43 15.11
CA PRO A 17 -2.59 5.14 14.33
C PRO A 17 -2.11 3.69 14.49
N ALA A 18 -2.52 2.98 15.55
CA ALA A 18 -2.16 1.59 15.78
C ALA A 18 -2.74 0.61 14.72
N LEU A 19 -3.79 1.02 13.99
CA LEU A 19 -4.40 0.20 12.93
C LEU A 19 -3.38 -0.23 11.87
N VAL A 20 -2.36 0.59 11.59
CA VAL A 20 -1.29 0.23 10.64
C VAL A 20 -0.48 -1.00 11.07
N ASN A 21 -0.46 -1.30 12.37
CA ASN A 21 0.24 -2.46 12.91
C ASN A 21 -0.71 -3.64 13.14
N GLU A 22 -1.94 -3.35 13.61
CA GLU A 22 -2.93 -4.37 13.95
C GLU A 22 -3.57 -5.00 12.72
N ASP A 23 -3.84 -4.20 11.68
CA ASP A 23 -4.48 -4.63 10.45
C ASP A 23 -3.90 -3.91 9.21
N PRO A 24 -2.61 -4.17 8.86
CA PRO A 24 -1.90 -3.47 7.79
C PRO A 24 -2.50 -3.68 6.39
N GLU A 25 -3.19 -4.80 6.16
CA GLU A 25 -3.77 -5.17 4.87
C GLU A 25 -5.29 -4.89 4.78
N GLY A 26 -5.94 -4.62 5.91
CA GLY A 26 -7.34 -4.21 6.00
C GLY A 26 -7.47 -2.71 6.32
N ASP A 27 -7.90 -2.39 7.54
CA ASP A 27 -8.26 -1.03 7.95
C ASP A 27 -7.06 -0.09 8.11
N GLY A 28 -5.83 -0.61 8.10
CA GLY A 28 -4.57 0.12 8.23
C GLY A 28 -4.05 0.79 6.96
N TRP A 29 -4.83 0.84 5.86
CA TRP A 29 -4.43 1.49 4.61
C TRP A 29 -4.15 2.98 4.79
N PHE A 30 -3.22 3.56 4.02
CA PHE A 30 -2.84 4.98 4.16
C PHE A 30 -3.63 5.93 3.26
N PHE A 31 -3.67 5.62 1.96
CA PHE A 31 -4.34 6.44 0.96
C PHE A 31 -4.81 5.60 -0.23
N LYS A 32 -5.81 6.09 -0.94
CA LYS A 32 -6.23 5.57 -2.25
C LYS A 32 -5.77 6.53 -3.34
N LEU A 33 -5.35 5.96 -4.45
CA LEU A 33 -4.75 6.68 -5.56
C LEU A 33 -5.41 6.23 -6.87
N THR A 34 -5.78 7.19 -7.71
CA THR A 34 -6.08 6.91 -9.13
C THR A 34 -4.76 6.90 -9.89
N LEU A 35 -4.43 5.77 -10.51
CA LEU A 35 -3.19 5.64 -11.30
C LEU A 35 -3.27 6.49 -12.57
N SER A 36 -2.18 7.18 -12.87
CA SER A 36 -2.01 7.88 -14.16
C SER A 36 -1.55 6.94 -15.26
N ASP A 37 -0.81 5.89 -14.93
CA ASP A 37 -0.41 4.82 -15.83
C ASP A 37 -0.46 3.47 -15.10
N THR A 38 -1.24 2.52 -15.63
CA THR A 38 -1.37 1.17 -15.05
C THR A 38 -0.17 0.28 -15.35
N ALA A 39 0.62 0.57 -16.39
CA ALA A 39 1.80 -0.21 -16.74
C ALA A 39 2.91 -0.10 -15.67
N GLU A 40 2.88 0.95 -14.85
CA GLU A 40 3.81 1.09 -13.71
C GLU A 40 3.62 -0.02 -12.65
N LEU A 41 2.48 -0.73 -12.65
CA LEU A 41 2.26 -1.90 -11.79
C LEU A 41 3.11 -3.10 -12.20
N ASP A 42 3.46 -3.22 -13.49
CA ASP A 42 4.25 -4.36 -14.00
C ASP A 42 5.68 -4.37 -13.45
N GLY A 43 6.16 -3.23 -12.95
CA GLY A 43 7.46 -3.10 -12.30
C GLY A 43 7.47 -3.45 -10.81
N LEU A 44 6.31 -3.76 -10.22
CA LEU A 44 6.19 -4.09 -8.80
C LEU A 44 6.35 -5.60 -8.57
N MET A 45 6.72 -5.96 -7.34
CA MET A 45 6.74 -7.36 -6.92
C MET A 45 5.32 -7.84 -6.66
N ASP A 46 5.02 -9.06 -7.10
CA ASP A 46 3.87 -9.80 -6.58
C ASP A 46 4.15 -10.30 -5.15
N GLU A 47 3.12 -10.84 -4.51
CA GLU A 47 3.17 -11.35 -3.13
C GLU A 47 4.30 -12.38 -2.95
N ALA A 48 4.36 -13.39 -3.82
CA ALA A 48 5.36 -14.46 -3.72
C ALA A 48 6.79 -13.96 -3.93
N ALA A 49 7.01 -13.03 -4.86
CA ALA A 49 8.30 -12.40 -5.09
C ALA A 49 8.73 -11.58 -3.89
N TYR A 50 7.80 -10.86 -3.24
CA TYR A 50 8.09 -10.07 -2.05
C TYR A 50 8.40 -10.94 -0.82
N GLU A 51 7.63 -12.01 -0.58
CA GLU A 51 7.92 -13.00 0.47
C GLU A 51 9.33 -13.59 0.30
N ALA A 52 9.67 -14.01 -0.92
CA ALA A 52 10.98 -14.58 -1.23
C ALA A 52 12.12 -13.55 -1.12
N PHE A 53 11.84 -12.25 -1.31
CA PHE A 53 12.79 -11.17 -1.08
C PHE A 53 13.04 -10.98 0.42
N VAL A 54 11.99 -10.86 1.23
CA VAL A 54 12.11 -10.66 2.68
C VAL A 54 12.74 -11.86 3.38
N ALA A 55 12.45 -13.09 2.96
CA ALA A 55 13.05 -14.30 3.54
C ALA A 55 14.58 -14.41 3.34
N LYS A 56 15.16 -13.59 2.45
CA LYS A 56 16.60 -13.53 2.18
C LYS A 56 17.31 -12.37 2.89
N LEU A 57 16.57 -11.51 3.59
CA LEU A 57 17.11 -10.43 4.43
C LEU A 57 17.52 -10.98 5.81
#